data_AF-A0A357ZYN4-F1
#
_entry.id   AF-A0A357ZYN4-F1
#
_cell.length_a   1.000
_cell.length_b   1.000
_cell.length_c   1.000
_cell.angle_alpha   90.00
_cell.angle_beta   90.00
_cell.angle_gamma   90.00
#
_symmetry.space_group_name_H-M   'P 1'
#
loop_
_entity.id
_entity.type
_entity.pdbx_description
1 polymer ?
#
loop_
_entity_poly.entity_id
_entity_poly.type
_entity_poly.pdbx_seq_one_letter_code
_entity_poly.pdbx_strand_id
1 'polypeptide(L)'
;MNGIYEGNPHVGLTITDDDAKIEAMLADVSIPTLVLSMVHMTGDASWIRGPIRPLGLFLNEIQGYLPEEQKAEIRARALEAIIGFRDAGCVLAPPPDEALLREMMAWLVCEEVPAEYVPMMLEDMELDGSDQRSVVSHSSAEARAALPVVVVGAGESGVLAGIRLKQAGIPFTIIEKNAG
;
A
#
# COMPACT_ATOMS: atom_id res chain seq x y z
N MET A 1 -19.35 -3.68 4.29
CA MET A 1 -18.32 -2.79 3.71
C MET A 1 -19.03 -1.93 2.69
N ASN A 2 -19.19 -0.63 2.93
CA ASN A 2 -19.90 0.26 2.01
C ASN A 2 -18.91 0.87 1.00
N GLY A 3 -19.16 0.64 -0.29
CA GLY A 3 -19.09 1.61 -1.37
C GLY A 3 -17.73 1.94 -2.01
N ILE A 4 -16.63 2.04 -1.25
CA ILE A 4 -15.35 2.55 -1.81
C ILE A 4 -14.34 1.41 -2.04
N TYR A 5 -14.43 0.35 -1.24
CA TYR A 5 -13.49 -0.78 -1.25
C TYR A 5 -14.14 -2.11 -1.64
N GLU A 6 -15.42 -2.05 -2.03
CA GLU A 6 -16.19 -3.24 -2.41
C GLU A 6 -15.61 -3.83 -3.70
N GLY A 7 -14.97 -5.00 -3.60
CA GLY A 7 -14.30 -5.65 -4.72
C GLY A 7 -12.81 -5.35 -4.87
N ASN A 8 -12.20 -4.53 -4.00
CA ASN A 8 -10.74 -4.38 -3.98
C ASN A 8 -10.11 -5.63 -3.32
N PRO A 9 -9.35 -6.45 -4.07
CA PRO A 9 -8.77 -7.70 -3.56
C PRO A 9 -7.64 -7.48 -2.55
N HIS A 10 -7.19 -6.23 -2.37
CA HIS A 10 -6.15 -5.82 -1.42
C HIS A 10 -6.73 -5.30 -0.10
N VAL A 11 -8.06 -5.28 0.05
CA VAL A 11 -8.69 -4.96 1.34
C VAL A 11 -8.35 -6.08 2.30
N GLY A 12 -7.53 -5.75 3.29
CA GLY A 12 -7.11 -6.69 4.32
C GLY A 12 -8.31 -7.31 5.03
N LEU A 13 -8.07 -8.47 5.64
CA LEU A 13 -9.05 -9.07 6.55
C LEU A 13 -9.30 -8.13 7.73
N THR A 14 -10.50 -8.23 8.32
CA THR A 14 -10.82 -7.51 9.56
C THR A 14 -9.84 -7.93 10.66
N ILE A 15 -9.31 -6.96 11.40
CA ILE A 15 -8.46 -7.21 12.55
C ILE A 15 -9.31 -7.92 13.61
N THR A 16 -8.82 -9.05 14.13
CA THR A 16 -9.51 -9.83 15.18
C THR A 16 -8.59 -10.13 16.37
N ASP A 17 -7.32 -9.75 16.28
CA ASP A 17 -6.35 -9.85 17.36
C ASP A 17 -6.78 -8.99 18.56
N ASP A 18 -6.47 -9.49 19.76
CA ASP A 18 -6.69 -8.74 21.00
C ASP A 18 -5.66 -7.60 21.19
N ASP A 19 -5.91 -6.73 22.15
CA ASP A 19 -5.11 -5.52 22.36
C ASP A 19 -3.64 -5.84 22.67
N ALA A 20 -3.40 -6.89 23.47
CA ALA A 20 -2.05 -7.33 23.83
C ALA A 20 -1.28 -7.86 22.61
N LYS A 21 -1.97 -8.56 21.70
CA LYS A 21 -1.38 -9.04 20.46
C LYS A 21 -1.05 -7.90 19.50
N ILE A 22 -1.94 -6.90 19.38
CA ILE A 22 -1.69 -5.69 18.57
C ILE A 22 -0.47 -4.94 19.13
N GLU A 23 -0.43 -4.71 20.45
CA GLU A 23 0.69 -4.04 21.13
C GLU A 23 2.01 -4.76 20.86
N ALA A 24 2.04 -6.10 21.00
CA ALA A 24 3.24 -6.89 20.74
C ALA A 24 3.72 -6.76 19.28
N MET A 25 2.80 -6.72 18.31
CA MET A 25 3.15 -6.58 16.88
C MET A 25 3.74 -5.20 16.57
N LEU A 26 3.34 -4.14 17.27
CA LEU A 26 3.87 -2.80 17.09
C LEU A 26 5.36 -2.67 17.46
N ALA A 27 5.92 -3.62 18.21
CA ALA A 27 7.35 -3.65 18.49
C ALA A 27 8.21 -3.85 17.22
N ASP A 28 7.70 -4.63 16.26
CA ASP A 28 8.46 -5.10 15.10
C ASP A 28 8.23 -4.28 13.82
N VAL A 29 7.45 -3.20 13.88
CA VAL A 29 7.12 -2.39 12.69
C VAL A 29 8.07 -1.21 12.47
N SER A 30 8.20 -0.82 11.21
CA SER A 30 8.82 0.44 10.79
C SER A 30 8.01 1.62 11.31
N ILE A 31 8.64 2.54 12.06
CA ILE A 31 7.96 3.70 12.62
C ILE A 31 7.46 4.65 11.52
N PRO A 32 8.26 5.04 10.51
CA PRO A 32 7.77 5.89 9.43
C PRO A 32 6.57 5.29 8.69
N THR A 33 6.62 3.97 8.42
CA THR A 33 5.51 3.26 7.77
C THR A 33 4.27 3.25 8.65
N LEU A 34 4.42 2.98 9.96
CA LEU A 34 3.32 3.00 10.92
C LEU A 34 2.61 4.35 10.93
N VAL A 35 3.36 5.46 11.02
CA VAL A 35 2.78 6.81 11.04
C VAL A 35 1.97 7.11 9.77
N LEU A 36 2.49 6.77 8.60
CA LEU A 36 1.74 6.96 7.34
C LEU A 36 0.52 6.04 7.25
N SER A 37 0.63 4.81 7.73
CA SER A 37 -0.52 3.90 7.85
C SER A 37 -1.60 4.47 8.76
N MET A 38 -1.25 5.19 9.84
CA MET A 38 -2.24 5.85 10.68
C MET A 38 -2.94 7.00 9.97
N VAL A 39 -2.27 7.76 9.11
CA VAL A 39 -2.94 8.78 8.27
C VAL A 39 -4.00 8.13 7.39
N HIS A 40 -3.68 7.01 6.72
CA HIS A 40 -4.65 6.28 5.89
C HIS A 40 -5.78 5.65 6.73
N MET A 41 -5.45 5.08 7.89
CA MET A 41 -6.41 4.38 8.73
C MET A 41 -7.42 5.34 9.38
N THR A 42 -6.94 6.48 9.89
CA THR A 42 -7.76 7.41 10.67
C THR A 42 -8.23 8.63 9.89
N GLY A 43 -7.63 8.92 8.72
CA GLY A 43 -7.86 10.16 7.96
C GLY A 43 -7.29 11.41 8.65
N ASP A 44 -6.45 11.25 9.68
CA ASP A 44 -5.94 12.36 10.49
C ASP A 44 -4.52 12.76 10.07
N ALA A 45 -4.37 13.92 9.45
CA ALA A 45 -3.06 14.44 9.06
C ALA A 45 -2.18 14.86 10.25
N SER A 46 -2.72 14.93 11.48
CA SER A 46 -1.93 15.29 12.68
C SER A 46 -0.80 14.31 12.98
N TRP A 47 -0.89 13.08 12.47
CA TRP A 47 0.17 12.06 12.54
C TRP A 47 1.49 12.52 11.92
N ILE A 48 1.44 13.33 10.86
CA ILE A 48 2.64 13.85 10.16
C ILE A 48 2.87 15.36 10.40
N ARG A 49 1.89 16.06 10.98
CA ARG A 49 1.96 17.50 11.27
C ARG A 49 2.44 17.81 12.70
N GLY A 50 2.71 16.79 13.50
CA GLY A 50 3.27 16.92 14.84
C GLY A 50 4.77 17.29 14.86
N PRO A 51 5.33 17.42 16.07
CA PRO A 51 6.75 17.75 16.28
C PRO A 51 7.67 16.56 16.03
N ILE A 52 7.19 15.32 16.14
CA ILE A 52 7.97 14.11 15.88
C ILE A 52 8.01 13.86 14.38
N ARG A 53 9.22 13.82 13.82
CA ARG A 53 9.47 13.59 12.39
C ARG A 53 10.72 12.74 12.21
N PRO A 54 10.80 11.87 11.17
CA PRO A 54 12.00 11.12 10.89
C PRO A 54 13.16 12.09 10.65
N LEU A 55 14.33 11.75 11.18
CA LEU A 55 15.52 12.60 11.10
C LEU A 55 16.41 12.27 9.89
N GLY A 56 16.03 11.25 9.11
CA GLY A 56 16.69 10.89 7.87
C GLY A 56 16.15 9.62 7.26
N LEU A 57 16.52 9.40 6.01
CA LEU A 57 16.23 8.21 5.21
C LEU A 57 17.54 7.59 4.75
N PHE A 58 17.82 6.35 5.16
CA PHE A 58 19.02 5.62 4.74
C PHE A 58 18.73 4.14 4.56
N LEU A 59 19.51 3.47 3.71
CA LEU A 59 19.34 2.04 3.45
C LEU A 59 19.48 1.25 4.76
N ASN A 60 18.51 0.38 5.03
CA ASN A 60 18.37 -0.44 6.24
C ASN A 60 18.08 0.32 7.54
N GLU A 61 17.90 1.65 7.50
CA GLU A 61 17.35 2.41 8.63
C GLU A 61 15.83 2.49 8.49
N ILE A 62 15.10 1.80 9.36
CA ILE A 62 13.63 1.65 9.29
C ILE A 62 12.90 2.30 10.47
N GLN A 63 13.61 2.95 11.39
CA GLN A 63 13.04 3.60 12.57
C GLN A 63 13.12 5.13 12.48
N GLY A 64 13.56 5.67 11.34
CA GLY A 64 13.62 7.10 11.06
C GLY A 64 14.64 7.85 11.91
N TYR A 65 15.65 7.15 12.45
CA TYR A 65 16.64 7.70 13.41
C TYR A 65 16.02 8.34 14.67
N LEU A 66 14.77 8.02 14.99
CA LEU A 66 14.07 8.59 16.13
C LEU A 66 14.67 8.10 17.46
N PRO A 67 14.65 8.89 18.53
CA PRO A 67 14.90 8.43 19.89
C PRO A 67 13.86 7.41 20.35
N GLU A 68 14.24 6.44 21.19
CA GLU A 68 13.33 5.39 21.68
C GLU A 68 12.08 5.94 22.37
N GLU A 69 12.18 7.06 23.09
CA GLU A 69 11.03 7.72 23.71
C GLU A 69 9.98 8.14 22.68
N GLN A 70 10.41 8.73 21.55
CA GLN A 70 9.49 9.14 20.48
C GLN A 70 8.89 7.93 19.75
N LYS A 71 9.66 6.85 19.58
CA LYS A 71 9.12 5.59 19.02
C LYS A 71 8.06 4.99 19.95
N ALA A 72 8.31 4.99 21.25
CA ALA A 72 7.37 4.49 22.25
C ALA A 72 6.09 5.33 22.27
N GLU A 73 6.20 6.66 22.21
CA GLU A 73 5.03 7.56 22.10
C GLU A 73 4.19 7.26 20.85
N ILE A 74 4.84 7.12 19.68
CA ILE A 74 4.14 6.78 18.43
C ILE A 74 3.44 5.43 18.55
N ARG A 75 4.09 4.41 19.09
CA ARG A 75 3.50 3.06 19.26
C ARG A 75 2.30 3.10 20.20
N ALA A 76 2.40 3.80 21.33
CA ALA A 76 1.29 3.93 22.27
C ALA A 76 0.08 4.61 21.63
N ARG A 77 0.30 5.73 20.93
CA ARG A 77 -0.76 6.42 20.18
C ARG A 77 -1.35 5.54 19.08
N ALA A 78 -0.53 4.78 18.38
CA ALA A 78 -0.97 3.91 17.28
C ALA A 78 -1.79 2.73 17.79
N LEU A 79 -1.44 2.17 18.95
CA LEU A 79 -2.21 1.12 19.60
C LEU A 79 -3.66 1.56 19.84
N GLU A 80 -3.86 2.74 20.42
CA GLU A 80 -5.21 3.30 20.65
C GLU A 80 -5.98 3.48 19.35
N ALA A 81 -5.33 4.00 18.30
CA ALA A 81 -5.95 4.21 16.99
C ALA A 81 -6.35 2.89 16.31
N ILE A 82 -5.49 1.86 16.37
CA ILE A 82 -5.73 0.55 15.77
C ILE A 82 -6.84 -0.19 16.52
N ILE A 83 -6.87 -0.13 17.85
CA ILE A 83 -7.97 -0.67 18.66
C ILE A 83 -9.28 0.01 18.28
N GLY A 84 -9.30 1.35 18.21
CA GLY A 84 -10.48 2.09 17.79
C GLY A 84 -10.95 1.74 16.38
N PHE A 85 -10.01 1.58 15.44
CA PHE A 85 -10.31 1.14 14.07
C PHE A 85 -10.88 -0.28 14.01
N ARG A 86 -10.30 -1.23 14.76
CA ARG A 86 -10.79 -2.60 14.89
C ARG A 86 -12.22 -2.60 15.42
N ASP A 87 -12.45 -1.92 16.53
CA ASP A 87 -13.73 -1.93 17.24
C ASP A 87 -14.83 -1.18 16.44
N ALA A 88 -14.44 -0.27 15.55
CA ALA A 88 -15.33 0.39 14.57
C ALA A 88 -15.60 -0.46 13.31
N GLY A 89 -15.11 -1.70 13.24
CA GLY A 89 -15.37 -2.63 12.14
C GLY A 89 -14.40 -2.51 10.96
N CYS A 90 -13.19 -1.98 11.19
CA CYS A 90 -12.13 -1.86 10.20
C CYS A 90 -12.53 -1.10 8.92
N VAL A 91 -13.30 -0.02 9.07
CA VAL A 91 -13.70 0.83 7.95
C VAL A 91 -12.67 1.95 7.77
N LEU A 92 -11.95 1.92 6.65
CA LEU A 92 -10.96 2.95 6.31
C LEU A 92 -11.60 4.33 6.14
N ALA A 93 -10.86 5.36 6.51
CA ALA A 93 -11.15 6.72 6.09
C ALA A 93 -11.05 6.85 4.55
N PRO A 94 -11.66 7.88 3.94
CA PRO A 94 -11.44 8.18 2.54
C PRO A 94 -9.94 8.34 2.24
N PRO A 95 -9.49 7.99 1.02
CA PRO A 95 -8.08 8.13 0.66
C PRO A 95 -7.61 9.59 0.77
N PRO A 96 -6.33 9.83 1.15
CA PRO A 96 -5.74 11.17 1.12
C PRO A 96 -5.86 11.81 -0.25
N ASP A 97 -6.08 13.12 -0.29
CA ASP A 97 -5.98 13.88 -1.53
C ASP A 97 -4.51 14.01 -1.99
N GLU A 98 -4.29 14.46 -3.23
CA GLU A 98 -2.95 14.63 -3.79
C GLU A 98 -2.04 15.54 -2.95
N ALA A 99 -2.62 16.55 -2.29
CA ALA A 99 -1.86 17.50 -1.49
C ALA A 99 -1.35 16.84 -0.21
N LEU A 100 -2.21 16.10 0.49
CA LEU A 100 -1.85 15.34 1.69
C LEU A 100 -0.91 14.18 1.33
N LEU A 101 -1.14 13.48 0.21
CA LEU A 101 -0.25 12.43 -0.26
C LEU A 101 1.17 12.96 -0.51
N ARG A 102 1.29 14.15 -1.13
CA ARG A 102 2.60 14.80 -1.31
C ARG A 102 3.25 15.17 0.03
N GLU A 103 2.47 15.63 1.00
CA GLU A 103 2.96 15.92 2.36
C GLU A 103 3.47 14.65 3.05
N MET A 104 2.77 13.51 2.89
CA MET A 104 3.19 12.21 3.38
C MET A 104 4.51 11.76 2.74
N MET A 105 4.65 11.92 1.42
CA MET A 105 5.88 11.62 0.69
C MET A 105 7.05 12.46 1.22
N ALA A 106 6.85 13.78 1.36
CA ALA A 106 7.85 14.70 1.88
C ALA A 106 8.26 14.38 3.33
N TRP A 107 7.28 14.01 4.17
CA TRP A 107 7.53 13.59 5.55
C TRP A 107 8.38 12.31 5.60
N LEU A 108 8.14 11.36 4.71
CA LEU A 108 8.86 10.08 4.66
C LEU A 108 10.31 10.25 4.21
N VAL A 109 10.55 11.09 3.19
CA VAL A 109 11.88 11.28 2.60
C VAL A 109 12.69 12.38 3.30
N CYS A 110 12.12 13.05 4.29
CA CYS A 110 12.72 14.17 5.03
C CYS A 110 13.09 15.39 4.15
N GLU A 111 12.49 15.52 2.96
CA GLU A 111 12.82 16.54 1.97
C GLU A 111 11.59 16.98 1.18
N GLU A 112 11.70 18.07 0.43
CA GLU A 112 10.63 18.51 -0.47
C GLU A 112 10.44 17.52 -1.63
N VAL A 113 9.18 17.17 -1.90
CA VAL A 113 8.82 16.29 -3.02
C VAL A 113 8.12 17.11 -4.11
N PRO A 114 8.67 17.13 -5.34
CA PRO A 114 8.02 17.75 -6.49
C PRO A 114 6.63 17.14 -6.77
N ALA A 115 5.67 17.98 -7.17
CA ALA A 115 4.29 17.54 -7.41
C ALA A 115 4.17 16.49 -8.53
N GLU A 116 5.11 16.45 -9.46
CA GLU A 116 5.17 15.47 -10.56
C GLU A 116 5.40 14.02 -10.11
N TYR A 117 5.85 13.78 -8.87
CA TYR A 117 5.96 12.42 -8.32
C TYR A 117 4.63 11.87 -7.79
N VAL A 118 3.63 12.72 -7.55
CA VAL A 118 2.32 12.27 -7.04
C VAL A 118 1.59 11.36 -8.02
N PRO A 119 1.50 11.68 -9.34
CA PRO A 119 0.91 10.77 -10.32
C PRO A 119 1.62 9.42 -10.38
N MET A 120 2.95 9.39 -10.32
CA MET A 120 3.72 8.14 -10.28
C MET A 120 3.35 7.30 -9.06
N MET A 121 3.27 7.92 -7.87
CA MET A 121 2.88 7.23 -6.64
C MET A 121 1.46 6.67 -6.71
N LEU A 122 0.51 7.42 -7.25
CA LEU A 122 -0.87 6.96 -7.43
C LEU A 122 -0.95 5.81 -8.45
N GLU A 123 -0.17 5.87 -9.54
CA GLU A 123 -0.10 4.80 -10.53
C GLU A 123 0.50 3.50 -9.95
N ASP A 124 1.47 3.62 -9.03
CA ASP A 124 2.15 2.48 -8.41
C ASP A 124 1.37 1.85 -7.26
N MET A 125 0.72 2.68 -6.43
CA MET A 125 0.09 2.23 -5.19
C MET A 125 -1.44 2.10 -5.28
N GLU A 126 -2.08 2.64 -6.32
CA GLU A 126 -3.54 2.60 -6.52
C GLU A 126 -4.33 3.12 -5.30
N LEU A 127 -3.78 4.12 -4.59
CA LEU A 127 -4.34 4.62 -3.32
C LEU A 127 -5.71 5.29 -3.50
N ASP A 128 -6.03 5.70 -4.72
CA ASP A 128 -7.33 6.24 -5.13
C ASP A 128 -8.35 5.14 -5.50
N GLY A 129 -7.96 3.86 -5.41
CA GLY A 129 -8.78 2.71 -5.76
C GLY A 129 -8.83 2.42 -7.27
N SER A 130 -8.02 3.11 -8.08
CA SER A 130 -7.98 2.94 -9.52
C SER A 130 -6.70 2.22 -9.97
N ASP A 131 -6.84 1.05 -10.59
CA ASP A 131 -5.75 0.41 -11.33
C ASP A 131 -5.49 1.18 -12.64
N GLN A 132 -4.59 2.15 -12.56
CA GLN A 132 -4.19 2.99 -13.70
C GLN A 132 -3.52 2.17 -14.82
N ARG A 133 -3.01 0.97 -14.50
CA ARG A 133 -2.39 0.05 -15.45
C ARG A 133 -3.35 -1.05 -15.90
N SER A 134 -4.64 -0.90 -15.60
CA SER A 134 -5.66 -1.84 -16.02
C SER A 134 -5.72 -1.91 -17.54
N VAL A 135 -5.72 -3.14 -18.06
CA VAL A 135 -5.75 -3.40 -19.49
C VAL A 135 -7.20 -3.55 -19.92
N VAL A 136 -7.76 -2.50 -20.55
CA VAL A 136 -9.04 -2.62 -21.25
C VAL A 136 -8.78 -3.19 -22.64
N SER A 137 -9.22 -4.42 -22.90
CA SER A 137 -9.13 -4.99 -24.23
C SER A 137 -10.22 -4.41 -25.14
N HIS A 138 -9.82 -3.83 -26.26
CA HIS A 138 -10.72 -3.36 -27.31
C HIS A 138 -11.00 -4.41 -28.40
N SER A 139 -10.38 -5.60 -28.29
CA SER A 139 -10.50 -6.68 -29.26
C SER A 139 -11.63 -7.64 -28.92
N SER A 140 -12.22 -8.28 -29.94
CA SER A 140 -13.26 -9.29 -29.72
C SER A 140 -12.70 -10.51 -28.97
N ALA A 141 -13.58 -11.31 -28.36
CA ALA A 141 -13.17 -12.54 -27.69
C ALA A 141 -12.50 -13.52 -28.65
N GLU A 142 -12.99 -13.61 -29.89
CA GLU A 142 -12.45 -14.47 -30.95
C GLU A 142 -11.05 -14.02 -31.35
N ALA A 143 -10.82 -12.71 -31.50
CA ALA A 143 -9.52 -12.16 -31.84
C ALA A 143 -8.48 -12.45 -30.74
N ARG A 144 -8.87 -12.37 -29.46
CA ARG A 144 -8.01 -12.72 -28.33
C ARG A 144 -7.70 -14.21 -28.29
N ALA A 145 -8.70 -15.07 -28.49
CA ALA A 145 -8.51 -16.51 -28.52
C ALA A 145 -7.57 -16.96 -29.67
N ALA A 146 -7.55 -16.22 -30.77
CA ALA A 146 -6.68 -16.46 -31.91
C ALA A 146 -5.22 -16.00 -31.72
N LEU A 147 -4.88 -15.38 -30.58
CA LEU A 147 -3.54 -14.86 -30.28
C LEU A 147 -2.94 -15.55 -29.03
N PRO A 148 -2.48 -16.81 -29.13
CA PRO A 148 -1.82 -17.47 -28.01
C PRO A 148 -0.47 -16.82 -27.70
N VAL A 149 -0.23 -16.49 -26.43
CA VAL A 149 1.01 -15.84 -25.96
C VAL A 149 1.87 -16.83 -25.19
N VAL A 150 3.19 -16.81 -25.43
CA VAL A 150 4.16 -17.51 -24.58
C VAL A 150 4.95 -16.47 -23.80
N VAL A 151 4.93 -16.60 -22.47
CA VAL A 151 5.74 -15.81 -21.54
C VAL A 151 6.94 -16.66 -21.12
N VAL A 152 8.16 -16.14 -21.30
CA VAL A 152 9.39 -16.85 -20.96
C VAL A 152 9.95 -16.29 -19.66
N GLY A 153 9.97 -17.12 -18.62
CA GLY A 153 10.36 -16.78 -17.26
C GLY A 153 9.15 -16.72 -16.33
N ALA A 154 9.20 -17.45 -15.22
CA ALA A 154 8.18 -17.40 -14.15
C ALA A 154 8.66 -16.61 -12.92
N GLY A 155 9.55 -15.63 -13.11
CA GLY A 155 9.84 -14.61 -12.11
C GLY A 155 8.71 -13.59 -11.98
N GLU A 156 8.90 -12.58 -11.12
CA GLU A 156 7.87 -11.56 -10.80
C GLU A 156 7.23 -10.93 -12.05
N SER A 157 8.06 -10.45 -12.98
CA SER A 157 7.55 -9.84 -14.23
C SER A 157 6.75 -10.83 -15.10
N GLY A 158 7.14 -12.10 -15.13
CA GLY A 158 6.45 -13.12 -15.91
C GLY A 158 5.09 -13.49 -15.32
N VAL A 159 5.03 -13.60 -13.99
CA VAL A 159 3.77 -13.81 -13.26
C VAL A 159 2.84 -12.61 -13.43
N LEU A 160 3.34 -11.39 -13.28
CA LEU A 160 2.56 -10.16 -13.50
C LEU A 160 2.05 -10.05 -14.93
N ALA A 161 2.88 -10.38 -15.93
CA ALA A 161 2.44 -10.46 -17.33
C ALA A 161 1.31 -11.49 -17.51
N GLY A 162 1.43 -12.67 -16.90
CA GLY A 162 0.37 -13.68 -16.89
C GLY A 162 -0.94 -13.19 -16.27
N ILE A 163 -0.88 -12.46 -15.15
CA ILE A 163 -2.06 -11.83 -14.52
C ILE A 163 -2.73 -10.86 -15.51
N ARG A 164 -1.96 -9.97 -16.16
CA ARG A 164 -2.51 -9.02 -17.14
C ARG A 164 -3.09 -9.72 -18.38
N LEU A 165 -2.44 -10.77 -18.88
CA LEU A 165 -2.97 -11.59 -19.99
C LEU A 165 -4.28 -12.30 -19.61
N LYS A 166 -4.36 -12.82 -18.38
CA LYS A 166 -5.58 -13.42 -17.83
C LYS A 166 -6.71 -12.41 -17.71
N GLN A 167 -6.45 -11.23 -17.14
CA GLN A 167 -7.42 -10.12 -17.06
C GLN A 167 -7.91 -9.69 -18.45
N ALA A 168 -6.99 -9.64 -19.42
CA ALA A 168 -7.29 -9.31 -20.81
C ALA A 168 -8.01 -10.45 -21.55
N GLY A 169 -8.18 -11.64 -20.97
CA GLY A 169 -8.82 -12.80 -21.61
C GLY A 169 -8.03 -13.38 -22.78
N ILE A 170 -6.71 -13.23 -22.78
CA ILE A 170 -5.80 -13.75 -23.81
C ILE A 170 -5.24 -15.10 -23.32
N PRO A 171 -5.33 -16.19 -24.11
CA PRO A 171 -4.74 -17.46 -23.72
C PRO A 171 -3.22 -17.36 -23.72
N PHE A 172 -2.58 -17.86 -22.67
CA PHE A 172 -1.13 -17.83 -22.56
C PHE A 172 -0.55 -19.07 -21.88
N THR A 173 0.75 -19.29 -22.09
CA THR A 173 1.55 -20.28 -21.37
C THR A 173 2.78 -19.58 -20.81
N ILE A 174 3.07 -19.79 -19.53
CA ILE A 174 4.33 -19.37 -18.92
C ILE A 174 5.28 -20.57 -18.91
N ILE A 175 6.50 -20.38 -19.40
CA ILE A 175 7.56 -21.39 -19.34
C ILE A 175 8.71 -20.90 -18.45
N GLU A 176 9.26 -21.78 -17.63
CA GLU A 176 10.40 -21.49 -16.75
C GLU A 176 11.43 -22.63 -16.90
N LYS A 177 12.71 -22.28 -16.89
CA LYS A 177 13.79 -23.26 -17.05
C LYS A 177 14.07 -24.01 -15.74
N ASN A 178 13.81 -23.37 -14.59
CA ASN A 178 14.07 -23.92 -13.27
C ASN A 178 12.86 -24.71 -12.77
N ALA A 179 13.09 -25.77 -11.98
CA ALA A 179 12.02 -26.63 -11.47
C ALA A 179 11.26 -26.04 -10.26
N GLY A 180 11.72 -24.90 -9.72
CA GLY A 180 11.27 -24.37 -8.42
C GLY A 180 12.06 -24.92 -7.25
#